data_AF-A0A3D5D0D7-F1
#
_entry.id   AF-A0A3D5D0D7-F1
#
_cell.length_a   1.000
_cell.length_b   1.000
_cell.length_c   1.000
_cell.angle_alpha   90.00
_cell.angle_beta   90.00
_cell.angle_gamma   90.00
#
_symmetry.space_group_name_H-M   'P 1'
#
loop_
_entity.id
_entity.type
_entity.pdbx_description
1 polymer ?
#
loop_
_entity_poly.entity_id
_entity_poly.type
_entity_poly.pdbx_seq_one_letter_code
_entity_poly.pdbx_strand_id
1 'polypeptide(L)' 'MHIIPVIDLMHGQVVQAIQGQRQHYRAIQSQLTDSHALLDVITAILQVYAFDCVYIADLNAIT' A
#
# COMPACT_ATOMS: atom_id res chain seq x y z
N MET A 1 -16.37 -3.24 -14.03
CA MET A 1 -14.99 -3.79 -14.01
C MET A 1 -14.56 -3.83 -12.55
N HIS A 2 -14.04 -4.97 -12.06
CA HIS A 2 -13.60 -5.10 -10.67
C HIS A 2 -12.07 -4.92 -10.63
N ILE A 3 -11.61 -3.79 -10.09
CA ILE A 3 -10.20 -3.51 -9.82
C ILE A 3 -10.03 -3.49 -8.30
N ILE A 4 -9.01 -4.17 -7.80
CA ILE A 4 -8.70 -4.23 -6.37
C ILE A 4 -7.28 -3.68 -6.20
N PRO A 5 -7.11 -2.48 -5.61
CA PRO A 5 -5.80 -1.97 -5.24
C PRO A 5 -5.17 -2.90 -4.19
N VAL A 6 -3.88 -3.16 -4.35
CA VAL A 6 -3.07 -3.96 -3.44
C VAL A 6 -2.14 -3.00 -2.69
N ILE A 7 -2.14 -3.08 -1.36
CA ILE A 7 -1.28 -2.30 -0.49
C ILE A 7 -0.43 -3.24 0.36
N ASP A 8 0.89 -3.13 0.23
CA ASP A 8 1.83 -3.80 1.12
C ASP A 8 2.15 -2.90 2.31
N LEU A 9 1.89 -3.40 3.53
CA LEU A 9 2.08 -2.68 4.79
C LEU A 9 3.20 -3.31 5.61
N MET A 10 4.18 -2.52 6.03
CA MET A 10 5.27 -2.98 6.91
C MET A 10 5.58 -1.90 7.95
N HIS A 11 5.72 -2.31 9.21
CA HIS A 11 5.93 -1.40 10.35
C HIS A 11 5.00 -0.17 10.39
N GLY A 12 3.72 -0.35 10.03
CA GLY A 12 2.72 0.73 10.01
C GLY A 12 2.81 1.70 8.82
N GLN A 13 3.69 1.44 7.85
CA GLN A 13 3.86 2.25 6.65
C GLN A 13 3.60 1.43 5.38
N VAL A 14 3.04 2.08 4.37
CA VAL A 14 2.90 1.50 3.03
C VAL A 14 4.27 1.46 2.36
N VAL A 15 4.65 0.29 1.89
CA VAL A 15 5.97 0.04 1.29
C VAL A 15 5.86 -0.49 -0.13
N GLN A 16 6.90 -0.27 -0.91
CA GLN A 16 7.13 -0.97 -2.16
C GLN A 16 7.81 -2.31 -1.86
N ALA A 17 7.06 -3.41 -1.95
CA ALA A 17 7.63 -4.74 -1.90
C ALA A 17 8.33 -5.09 -3.22
N ILE A 18 9.44 -5.82 -3.11
CA ILE A 18 10.26 -6.27 -4.24
C ILE A 18 10.50 -7.78 -4.12
N GLN A 19 9.62 -8.59 -4.73
CA GLN A 19 9.81 -10.04 -4.88
C GLN A 19 10.31 -10.79 -3.63
N GLY A 20 9.79 -10.47 -2.43
CA GLY A 20 10.22 -11.13 -1.19
C GLY A 20 11.58 -10.65 -0.63
N GLN A 21 12.28 -9.74 -1.33
CA GLN A 21 13.54 -9.15 -0.89
C GLN A 21 13.30 -8.07 0.19
N ARG A 22 12.86 -8.50 1.38
CA ARG A 22 12.42 -7.62 2.48
C ARG A 22 13.42 -6.52 2.83
N GLN A 23 14.72 -6.80 2.73
CA GLN A 23 15.81 -5.84 2.95
C GLN A 23 15.81 -4.64 1.99
N HIS A 24 15.13 -4.76 0.84
CA HIS A 24 15.00 -3.70 -0.16
C HIS A 24 13.64 -2.99 -0.09
N TYR A 25 12.76 -3.37 0.84
CA TYR A 25 11.46 -2.72 0.97
C TYR A 25 11.66 -1.30 1.48
N ARG A 26 11.02 -0.34 0.82
CA ARG A 26 11.11 1.09 1.13
C ARG A 26 9.72 1.69 1.16
N ALA A 27 9.55 2.80 1.86
CA ALA A 27 8.31 3.57 1.81
C ALA A 27 7.91 3.85 0.35
N ILE A 28 6.61 3.73 0.06
CA ILE A 28 6.11 3.92 -1.30
C ILE A 28 6.39 5.35 -1.79
N GLN A 29 6.87 5.47 -3.03
CA GLN A 29 6.90 6.74 -3.75
C GLN A 29 5.63 6.82 -4.60
N SER A 30 4.76 7.76 -4.28
CA SER A 30 3.44 7.89 -4.90
C SER A 30 3.26 9.26 -5.55
N GLN A 31 2.49 9.31 -6.64
CA GLN A 31 2.03 10.57 -7.23
C GLN A 31 0.68 11.02 -6.66
N LEU A 32 0.04 10.18 -5.82
CA LEU A 32 -1.29 10.46 -5.25
C LEU A 32 -1.20 11.14 -3.88
N THR A 33 -0.12 10.91 -3.14
CA THR A 33 0.12 11.51 -1.82
C THR A 33 1.61 11.41 -1.46
N ASP A 34 2.12 12.39 -0.71
CA ASP A 34 3.48 12.35 -0.14
C ASP A 34 3.54 11.53 1.16
N SER A 35 2.38 11.11 1.70
CA SER A 35 2.31 10.30 2.92
C SER A 35 2.52 8.82 2.66
N HIS A 36 3.10 8.13 3.64
CA HIS A 36 3.25 6.68 3.65
C HIS A 36 2.31 6.01 4.65
N ALA A 37 1.48 6.77 5.35
CA ALA A 37 0.50 6.23 6.28
C ALA A 37 -0.64 5.55 5.53
N LEU A 38 -1.09 4.40 6.04
CA LEU A 38 -2.11 3.57 5.39
C LEU A 38 -3.38 4.35 5.05
N LEU A 39 -3.91 5.11 6.02
CA LEU A 39 -5.18 5.85 5.85
C LEU A 39 -5.07 6.97 4.81
N ASP A 40 -3.93 7.66 4.75
CA ASP A 40 -3.70 8.72 3.78
C ASP A 40 -3.60 8.14 2.36
N VAL A 41 -2.90 7.01 2.20
CA VAL A 41 -2.78 6.29 0.93
C VAL A 41 -4.15 5.77 0.46
N ILE A 42 -4.94 5.17 1.35
CA ILE A 42 -6.31 4.71 1.02
C ILE A 42 -7.17 5.90 0.59
N THR A 43 -7.11 7.01 1.33
CA THR A 43 -7.89 8.22 1.00
C THR A 43 -7.51 8.74 -0.39
N ALA A 44 -6.22 8.82 -0.70
CA ALA A 44 -5.75 9.28 -2.01
C ALA A 44 -6.14 8.32 -3.15
N ILE A 45 -6.09 7.00 -2.93
CA ILE A 45 -6.55 6.00 -3.91
C ILE A 45 -8.06 6.14 -4.18
N LEU A 46 -8.86 6.33 -3.12
CA LEU A 46 -10.32 6.47 -3.25
C LEU A 46 -10.75 7.78 -3.94
N GLN A 47 -9.88 8.81 -3.96
CA GLN A 47 -10.11 10.02 -4.74
C GLN A 47 -9.95 9.80 -6.25
N VAL A 48 -9.16 8.80 -6.66
CA VAL A 48 -9.00 8.44 -8.09
C VAL A 48 -10.21 7.65 -8.58
N TYR A 49 -10.67 6.68 -7.78
CA TYR A 49 -11.82 5.85 -8.09
C TYR A 49 -12.41 5.27 -6.80
N ALA A 50 -13.74 5.18 -6.74
CA ALA A 50 -14.43 4.57 -5.60
C ALA A 50 -14.32 3.04 -5.66
N PHE A 51 -13.18 2.50 -5.22
CA PHE A 51 -12.96 1.07 -5.13
C PHE A 51 -13.80 0.48 -3.99
N ASP A 52 -14.59 -0.56 -4.30
CA ASP A 52 -15.42 -1.25 -3.30
C ASP A 52 -14.63 -2.22 -2.41
N CYS A 53 -13.38 -2.52 -2.79
CA CYS A 53 -12.50 -3.43 -2.06
C CYS A 53 -11.04 -3.03 -2.24
N VAL A 54 -10.28 -3.08 -1.15
CA VAL A 54 -8.81 -2.89 -1.13
C VAL A 54 -8.21 -4.10 -0.43
N TYR A 55 -7.19 -4.69 -1.04
CA TYR A 55 -6.42 -5.76 -0.43
C TYR A 55 -5.20 -5.18 0.28
N ILE A 56 -5.01 -5.54 1.55
CA ILE A 56 -3.88 -5.06 2.36
C ILE A 56 -3.12 -6.27 2.89
N ALA A 57 -1.83 -6.37 2.55
CA ALA A 57 -0.92 -7.37 3.10
C ALA A 57 -0.15 -6.79 4.28
N ASP A 58 -0.39 -7.29 5.49
CA ASP A 58 0.47 -7.00 6.64
C ASP A 58 1.72 -7.88 6.56
N LEU A 59 2.80 -7.30 6.06
CA LEU A 59 4.07 -7.99 5.87
C LEU A 59 4.76 -8.33 7.19
N ASN A 60 4.41 -7.67 8.31
CA ASN A 60 4.98 -8.03 9.60
C ASN A 60 4.44 -9.36 10.12
N ALA A 61 3.22 -9.72 9.72
CA ALA A 61 2.56 -10.97 10.10
C ALA A 61 3.05 -12.19 9.30
N ILE A 62 3.85 -11.97 8.26
CA ILE A 62 4.38 -13.01 7.37
C ILE A 62 5.90 -13.00 7.52
N THR A 63 6.48 -14.07 8.08
CA THR A 63 7.93 -14.25 8.28
C THR A 63 8.60 -14.89 7.08
#